data_AF-A0A6J4L1W5-F1
#
_entry.id   AF-A0A6J4L1W5-F1
#
_cell.length_a   1.000
_cell.length_b   1.000
_cell.length_c   1.000
_cell.angle_alpha   90.00
_cell.angle_beta   90.00
_cell.angle_gamma   90.00
#
_symmetry.space_group_name_H-M   'P 1'
#
loop_
_entity.id
_entity.type
_entity.pdbx_description
1 polymer ?
#
loop_
_entity_poly.entity_id
_entity_poly.type
_entity_poly.pdbx_seq_one_letter_code
_entity_poly.pdbx_strand_id
1 'polypeptide(L)'
;MIRIPFFLAGVTFGQNATDPTPLGSPTHIVKFDRRDYPGVDSIVFMPSLHTAAAPANAFADVYNHTQMAVVVGSEVQTNSTSPVWLESRNLYAALPDGQVTLGIRLRTDTQGTASLVTAAYLILYRR
;
A
#
# COMPACT_ATOMS: atom_id res chain seq x y z
N MET A 1 -8.84 16.13 -5.19
CA MET A 1 -8.27 14.81 -4.88
C MET A 1 -7.29 14.42 -5.98
N ILE A 2 -6.06 14.07 -5.63
CA ILE A 2 -5.04 13.57 -6.58
C ILE A 2 -4.83 12.08 -6.29
N ARG A 3 -4.68 11.26 -7.32
CA ARG A 3 -4.43 9.81 -7.20
C ARG A 3 -3.09 9.47 -7.84
N ILE A 4 -2.20 8.85 -7.07
CA ILE A 4 -0.89 8.41 -7.54
C ILE A 4 -0.88 6.89 -7.50
N PRO A 5 -0.88 6.19 -8.64
CA PRO A 5 -0.84 4.73 -8.66
C PRO A 5 0.52 4.20 -8.23
N PHE A 6 0.53 3.09 -7.47
CA PHE A 6 1.77 2.34 -7.24
C PHE A 6 2.18 1.53 -8.46
N PHE A 7 1.21 1.04 -9.23
CA PHE A 7 1.42 0.19 -10.40
C PHE A 7 0.32 0.39 -11.43
N LEU A 8 0.55 -0.07 -12.66
CA LEU A 8 -0.43 0.03 -13.75
C LEU A 8 -1.69 -0.79 -13.44
N ALA A 9 -2.85 -0.23 -13.78
CA ALA A 9 -4.13 -0.92 -13.62
C ALA A 9 -4.16 -2.23 -14.45
N GLY A 10 -4.81 -3.26 -13.89
CA GLY A 10 -5.00 -4.56 -14.57
C GLY A 10 -3.95 -5.63 -14.23
N VAL A 11 -3.01 -5.34 -13.33
CA VAL A 11 -2.06 -6.34 -12.79
C VAL A 11 -2.43 -6.68 -11.35
N THR A 12 -2.55 -7.98 -11.05
CA THR A 12 -2.71 -8.46 -9.67
C THR A 12 -1.38 -8.94 -9.14
N PHE A 13 -1.00 -8.47 -7.97
CA PHE A 13 0.18 -8.93 -7.25
C PHE A 13 -0.26 -9.74 -6.03
N GLY A 14 0.47 -10.81 -5.72
CA GLY A 14 0.15 -11.69 -4.62
C GLY A 14 1.38 -12.10 -3.83
N GLN A 15 1.19 -12.33 -2.53
CA GLN A 15 2.19 -12.95 -1.66
C GLN A 15 1.52 -13.94 -0.72
N ASN A 16 2.10 -15.15 -0.58
CA ASN A 16 1.55 -16.25 0.22
C ASN A 16 2.39 -16.56 1.49
N ALA A 17 3.31 -15.65 1.82
CA ALA A 17 4.15 -15.72 3.00
C ALA A 17 3.56 -14.90 4.15
N THR A 18 3.77 -15.39 5.36
CA THR A 18 3.40 -14.68 6.59
C THR A 18 4.33 -13.51 6.91
N ASP A 19 5.57 -13.59 6.44
CA ASP A 19 6.52 -12.49 6.52
C ASP A 19 6.22 -11.40 5.49
N PRO A 20 6.17 -10.11 5.90
CA PRO A 20 5.97 -9.01 4.97
C PRO A 20 7.21 -8.83 4.10
N THR A 21 7.09 -9.21 2.84
CA THR A 21 8.10 -8.91 1.83
C THR A 21 7.65 -7.71 1.01
N PRO A 22 8.54 -6.73 0.76
CA PRO A 22 8.34 -5.81 -0.35
C PRO A 22 8.07 -6.60 -1.61
N LEU A 23 7.09 -6.15 -2.39
CA LEU A 23 6.93 -6.69 -3.74
C LEU A 23 8.25 -6.38 -4.51
N GLY A 24 8.60 -7.19 -5.51
CA GLY A 24 9.88 -7.04 -6.23
C GLY A 24 9.88 -5.82 -7.17
N SER A 25 10.92 -4.99 -7.12
CA SER A 25 11.15 -3.90 -8.10
C SER A 25 11.30 -4.53 -9.50
N PRO A 26 10.54 -4.09 -10.54
CA PRO A 26 10.21 -2.69 -10.81
C PRO A 26 8.72 -2.33 -10.78
N THR A 27 7.82 -3.22 -10.37
CA THR A 27 6.41 -3.06 -10.75
C THR A 27 5.58 -2.11 -9.89
N HIS A 28 6.05 -1.68 -8.72
CA HIS A 28 5.18 -1.10 -7.68
C HIS A 28 5.87 0.01 -6.84
N ILE A 29 6.92 0.65 -7.38
CA ILE A 29 7.72 1.65 -6.68
C ILE A 29 7.39 3.07 -7.17
N VAL A 30 7.04 3.97 -6.25
CA VAL A 30 6.70 5.38 -6.51
C VAL A 30 7.77 6.29 -5.94
N LYS A 31 8.31 7.19 -6.77
CA LYS A 31 9.08 8.34 -6.29
C LYS A 31 8.10 9.44 -5.89
N PHE A 32 8.15 9.87 -4.64
CA PHE A 32 7.18 10.79 -4.06
C PHE A 32 7.89 11.85 -3.21
N ASP A 33 7.52 13.11 -3.34
CA ASP A 33 7.89 14.17 -2.42
C ASP A 33 6.61 14.94 -2.05
N ARG A 34 6.28 14.99 -0.74
CA ARG A 34 5.04 15.66 -0.30
C ARG A 34 5.04 17.16 -0.62
N ARG A 35 6.22 17.77 -0.75
CA ARG A 35 6.40 19.20 -1.02
C ARG A 35 5.99 19.59 -2.44
N ASP A 36 5.94 18.62 -3.36
CA ASP A 36 5.45 18.82 -4.73
C ASP A 36 3.93 19.06 -4.79
N TYR A 37 3.23 18.88 -3.67
CA TYR A 37 1.78 19.00 -3.56
C TYR A 37 1.36 20.06 -2.52
N PRO A 38 1.59 21.36 -2.78
CA PRO A 38 1.19 22.41 -1.86
C PRO A 38 -0.33 22.39 -1.61
N GLY A 39 -0.72 22.67 -0.36
CA GLY A 39 -2.11 22.67 0.09
C GLY A 39 -2.71 21.28 0.36
N VAL A 40 -1.94 20.20 0.23
CA VAL A 40 -2.35 18.87 0.71
C VAL A 40 -2.22 18.81 2.23
N ASP A 41 -3.26 18.32 2.90
CA ASP A 41 -3.30 18.14 4.35
C ASP A 41 -3.57 16.68 4.78
N SER A 42 -3.91 15.82 3.81
CA SER A 42 -4.14 14.41 4.04
C SER A 42 -3.65 13.55 2.88
N ILE A 43 -2.95 12.48 3.24
CA ILE A 43 -2.43 11.47 2.32
C ILE A 43 -2.87 10.12 2.88
N VAL A 44 -3.58 9.32 2.10
CA VAL A 44 -3.99 7.96 2.51
C VAL A 44 -3.53 6.93 1.49
N PHE A 45 -3.18 5.75 1.98
CA PHE A 45 -2.96 4.57 1.16
C PHE A 45 -4.28 3.86 0.96
N MET A 46 -4.61 3.57 -0.31
CA MET A 46 -5.87 2.96 -0.69
C MET A 46 -5.64 1.78 -1.66
N PRO A 47 -5.46 0.55 -1.14
CA PRO A 47 -5.38 -0.65 -1.96
C PRO A 47 -6.76 -1.31 -2.16
N SER A 48 -6.89 -2.01 -3.29
CA SER A 48 -7.93 -3.01 -3.54
C SER A 48 -7.37 -4.38 -3.20
N LEU A 49 -7.67 -4.86 -1.99
CA LEU A 49 -7.05 -6.00 -1.32
C LEU A 49 -8.05 -7.15 -1.17
N HIS A 50 -7.58 -8.39 -1.26
CA HIS A 50 -8.33 -9.59 -0.90
C HIS A 50 -7.41 -10.75 -0.53
N THR A 51 -7.95 -11.77 0.12
CA THR A 51 -7.28 -13.05 0.35
C THR A 51 -7.71 -14.07 -0.70
N ALA A 52 -6.84 -15.02 -1.03
CA ALA A 52 -7.19 -16.15 -1.89
C ALA A 52 -8.19 -17.12 -1.22
N ALA A 53 -8.21 -17.18 0.11
CA ALA A 53 -9.12 -18.05 0.86
C ALA A 53 -9.46 -17.48 2.24
N ALA A 54 -10.73 -17.57 2.62
CA ALA A 54 -11.17 -17.34 3.99
C ALA A 54 -10.88 -18.59 4.86
N PRO A 55 -10.57 -18.44 6.15
CA PRO A 55 -10.65 -17.22 6.97
C PRO A 55 -9.35 -16.40 7.03
N ALA A 56 -8.36 -16.64 6.16
CA ALA A 56 -7.07 -15.96 6.23
C ALA A 56 -7.20 -14.44 6.04
N ASN A 57 -6.41 -13.67 6.78
CA ASN A 57 -6.32 -12.22 6.60
C ASN A 57 -5.22 -11.87 5.59
N ALA A 58 -5.58 -11.05 4.62
CA ALA A 58 -4.68 -10.35 3.74
C ALA A 58 -4.32 -8.99 4.36
N PHE A 59 -3.03 -8.65 4.36
CA PHE A 59 -2.51 -7.37 4.84
C PHE A 59 -1.74 -6.66 3.74
N ALA A 60 -1.80 -5.32 3.76
CA ALA A 60 -0.99 -4.47 2.92
C ALA A 60 -0.53 -3.22 3.69
N ASP A 61 0.71 -2.79 3.48
CA ASP A 61 1.26 -1.55 4.02
C ASP A 61 2.17 -0.83 3.02
N VAL A 62 2.49 0.43 3.31
CA VAL A 62 3.45 1.22 2.53
C VAL A 62 4.84 1.10 3.17
N TYR A 63 5.83 0.76 2.35
CA TYR A 63 7.23 0.67 2.75
C TYR A 63 8.05 1.77 2.09
N ASN A 64 8.79 2.52 2.90
CA ASN A 64 9.73 3.52 2.44
C ASN A 64 11.09 2.86 2.18
N HIS A 65 11.43 2.63 0.92
CA HIS A 65 12.72 2.08 0.49
C HIS A 65 13.88 3.05 0.72
N THR A 66 13.63 4.37 0.78
CA THR A 66 14.68 5.36 1.09
C THR A 66 15.14 5.22 2.53
N GLN A 67 14.22 4.94 3.47
CA GLN A 67 14.51 4.82 4.90
C GLN A 67 14.55 3.38 5.40
N MET A 68 14.29 2.41 4.53
CA MET A 68 14.17 0.99 4.86
C MET A 68 13.20 0.72 6.02
N ALA A 69 12.06 1.40 6.02
CA ALA A 69 11.10 1.38 7.11
C ALA A 69 9.65 1.40 6.62
N VAL A 70 8.76 0.83 7.41
CA VAL A 70 7.31 0.89 7.18
C VAL A 70 6.81 2.30 7.48
N VAL A 71 5.92 2.83 6.64
CA VAL A 71 5.22 4.07 6.93
C VAL A 71 4.17 3.79 7.99
N VAL A 72 4.36 4.31 9.20
CA VAL A 72 3.47 4.08 10.33
C VAL A 72 2.04 4.53 10.01
N GLY A 73 1.06 3.68 10.31
CA GLY A 73 -0.36 3.95 10.07
C GLY A 73 -0.85 3.60 8.66
N SER A 74 0.01 3.06 7.79
CA SER A 74 -0.35 2.64 6.43
C SER A 74 -0.98 1.24 6.34
N GLU A 75 -0.83 0.40 7.36
CA GLU A 75 -1.33 -0.98 7.31
C GLU A 75 -2.87 -1.02 7.24
N VAL A 76 -3.36 -1.85 6.33
CA VAL A 76 -4.78 -2.23 6.20
C VAL A 76 -4.90 -3.75 6.10
N GLN A 77 -6.06 -4.29 6.48
CA GLN A 77 -6.32 -5.73 6.46
C GLN A 77 -7.74 -6.07 6.01
N THR A 78 -7.92 -7.26 5.45
CA THR A 78 -9.24 -7.83 5.12
C THR A 78 -9.18 -9.36 5.08
N ASN A 79 -10.29 -10.03 5.38
CA ASN A 79 -10.49 -11.46 5.15
C ASN A 79 -11.43 -11.73 3.95
N SER A 80 -11.77 -10.70 3.19
CA SER A 80 -12.63 -10.83 2.01
C SER A 80 -11.91 -11.63 0.91
N THR A 81 -12.62 -12.59 0.33
CA THR A 81 -12.16 -13.32 -0.87
C THR A 81 -12.44 -12.56 -2.18
N SER A 82 -13.16 -11.44 -2.10
CA SER A 82 -13.38 -10.52 -3.22
C SER A 82 -12.60 -9.22 -3.01
N PRO A 83 -12.10 -8.57 -4.09
CA PRO A 83 -11.38 -7.30 -3.97
C PRO A 83 -12.21 -6.24 -3.25
N VAL A 84 -11.66 -5.67 -2.17
CA VAL A 84 -12.27 -4.56 -1.44
C VAL A 84 -11.31 -3.38 -1.34
N TRP A 85 -11.83 -2.18 -1.52
CA TRP A 85 -11.08 -0.95 -1.28
C TRP A 85 -11.00 -0.69 0.21
N LEU A 86 -9.77 -0.55 0.71
CA LEU A 86 -9.47 -0.20 2.09
C LEU A 86 -8.77 1.15 2.11
N GLU A 87 -8.93 1.91 3.19
CA GLU A 87 -8.24 3.19 3.38
C GLU A 87 -7.41 3.12 4.66
N SER A 88 -6.15 3.55 4.58
CA SER A 88 -5.28 3.68 5.75
C SER A 88 -5.64 4.90 6.60
N ARG A 89 -4.92 5.08 7.71
CA ARG A 89 -4.93 6.38 8.41
C ARG A 89 -4.27 7.47 7.55
N ASN A 90 -4.42 8.73 7.95
CA ASN A 90 -3.69 9.84 7.34
C ASN A 90 -2.18 9.68 7.58
N LEU A 91 -1.41 9.59 6.50
CA LEU A 91 0.03 9.37 6.45
C LEU A 91 0.82 10.68 6.29
N TYR A 92 0.15 11.84 6.17
CA TYR A 92 0.82 13.11 5.85
C TYR A 92 2.00 13.41 6.77
N ALA A 93 1.83 13.23 8.08
CA ALA A 93 2.88 13.45 9.08
C ALA A 93 3.88 12.28 9.20
N ALA A 94 3.50 11.08 8.74
CA ALA A 94 4.36 9.89 8.79
C ALA A 94 5.34 9.81 7.61
N LEU A 95 5.08 10.54 6.53
CA LEU A 95 5.98 10.66 5.40
C LEU A 95 7.04 11.74 5.67
N PRO A 96 8.33 11.44 5.45
CA PRO A 96 9.40 12.40 5.72
C PRO A 96 9.38 13.56 4.71
N ASP A 97 10.06 14.65 5.05
CA ASP A 97 10.36 15.71 4.09
C ASP A 97 11.42 15.24 3.10
N GLY A 98 11.21 15.57 1.82
CA GLY A 98 12.11 15.18 0.74
C GLY A 98 11.58 14.04 -0.13
N GLN A 99 12.34 13.74 -1.17
CA GLN A 99 12.01 12.67 -2.10
C GLN A 99 12.21 11.30 -1.45
N VAL A 100 11.14 10.49 -1.45
CA VAL A 100 11.12 9.11 -0.98
C VAL A 100 10.74 8.14 -2.08
N THR A 101 11.21 6.91 -1.93
CA THR A 101 10.86 5.78 -2.77
C THR A 101 9.91 4.89 -1.99
N LEU A 102 8.63 4.88 -2.37
CA LEU A 102 7.57 4.15 -1.68
C LEU A 102 7.24 2.87 -2.45
N GLY A 103 7.07 1.77 -1.73
CA GLY A 103 6.58 0.49 -2.24
C GLY A 103 5.42 -0.03 -1.39
N ILE A 104 4.88 -1.18 -1.77
CA ILE A 104 3.84 -1.90 -1.03
C ILE A 104 4.43 -3.21 -0.53
N ARG A 105 4.12 -3.58 0.71
CA ARG A 105 4.33 -4.94 1.20
C ARG A 105 3.01 -5.64 1.34
N LEU A 106 3.01 -6.93 1.05
CA LEU A 106 1.90 -7.83 1.30
C LEU A 106 2.35 -8.89 2.29
N ARG A 107 1.44 -9.28 3.17
CA ARG A 107 1.56 -10.51 3.95
C ARG A 107 0.18 -11.13 4.14
N THR A 108 0.19 -12.41 4.48
CA THR A 108 -0.97 -13.15 4.97
C THR A 108 -0.75 -13.51 6.45
N ASP A 109 -1.77 -13.88 7.19
CA ASP A 109 -1.59 -14.57 8.49
C ASP A 109 -1.53 -16.10 8.34
N THR A 110 -1.82 -16.61 7.15
CA THR A 110 -1.97 -18.05 6.89
C THR A 110 -1.02 -18.49 5.79
N GLN A 111 0.02 -19.22 6.16
CA GLN A 111 1.02 -19.74 5.22
C GLN A 111 0.38 -20.51 4.05
N GLY A 112 0.79 -20.19 2.83
CA GLY A 112 0.26 -20.83 1.62
C GLY A 112 -1.04 -20.21 1.09
N THR A 113 -1.66 -19.28 1.82
CA THR A 113 -2.81 -18.49 1.34
C THR A 113 -2.35 -17.11 0.89
N ALA A 114 -2.64 -16.73 -0.35
CA ALA A 114 -2.15 -15.46 -0.89
C ALA A 114 -2.96 -14.25 -0.39
N SER A 115 -2.26 -13.20 0.01
CA SER A 115 -2.74 -11.81 0.05
C SER A 115 -2.56 -11.20 -1.33
N LEU A 116 -3.61 -10.58 -1.88
CA LEU A 116 -3.68 -10.17 -3.28
C LEU A 116 -4.12 -8.72 -3.40
N VAL A 117 -3.36 -7.92 -4.16
CA VAL A 117 -3.69 -6.52 -4.47
C VAL A 117 -3.90 -6.36 -5.98
N THR A 118 -5.04 -5.76 -6.37
CA THR A 118 -5.42 -5.59 -7.79
C THR A 118 -5.20 -4.17 -8.30
N ALA A 119 -5.16 -3.21 -7.39
CA ALA A 119 -4.83 -1.81 -7.64
C ALA A 119 -4.46 -1.16 -6.30
N ALA A 120 -3.61 -0.14 -6.33
CA ALA A 120 -3.24 0.59 -5.14
C ALA A 120 -2.84 2.03 -5.46
N TYR A 121 -3.28 2.95 -4.62
CA TYR A 121 -3.05 4.37 -4.78
C TYR A 121 -2.56 5.03 -3.50
N LEU A 122 -1.76 6.08 -3.65
CA LEU A 122 -1.72 7.18 -2.71
C LEU A 122 -2.78 8.20 -3.14
N ILE A 123 -3.71 8.50 -2.24
CA ILE A 123 -4.75 9.49 -2.45
C ILE A 123 -4.41 10.73 -1.63
N LEU A 124 -4.31 11.87 -2.29
CA LEU A 124 -3.98 13.16 -1.70
C LEU A 124 -5.24 14.02 -1.68
N TYR A 125 -5.60 14.50 -0.50
CA TYR A 125 -6.72 15.41 -0.28
C TYR A 125 -6.24 16.83 0.02
N ARG A 126 -7.07 17.80 -0.38
CA ARG A 126 -6.96 19.21 -0.05
C ARG A 126 -8.29 19.60 0.57
N ARG A 127 -8.29 20.25 1.72
CA ARG A 127 -9.47 20.92 2.25
C ARG A 127 -9.64 22.29 1.60
#